data_AF-A0A7C1PK20-F1
#
_entry.id   AF-A0A7C1PK20-F1
#
_cell.length_a   1.000
_cell.length_b   1.000
_cell.length_c   1.000
_cell.angle_alpha   90.00
_cell.angle_beta   90.00
_cell.angle_gamma   90.00
#
_symmetry.space_group_name_H-M   'P 1'
#
loop_
_entity.id
_entity.type
_entity.pdbx_description
1 polymer ?
#
loop_
_entity_poly.entity_id
_entity_poly.type
_entity_poly.pdbx_seq_one_letter_code
_entity_poly.pdbx_strand_id
1 'polypeptide(L)'
;MSTLFPTAKSTDLIPIGNGFGLKKIGDDRIEFYRFDKLQKVVPRKPQIDFRLFVIDLARSYALKKNKIAEALGISRQSIDNWLDIYHQYGISGLENSPRTPTGNKARTLELQRKQEREEQERKEFHFNFSFEREGDEKQVEQEEAPFQREHPWQKSRYAGIFVHQVTLMSTWQWFKFTIGYFG
;
A
#
# COMPACT_ATOMS: atom_id res chain seq x y z
N MET A 1 -18.73 -21.59 45.13
CA MET A 1 -19.23 -21.42 43.75
C MET A 1 -18.11 -21.76 42.79
N SER A 2 -18.14 -22.97 42.24
CA SER A 2 -17.20 -23.47 41.23
C SER A 2 -17.58 -22.90 39.86
N THR A 3 -16.61 -22.34 39.15
CA THR A 3 -16.78 -21.87 37.76
C THR A 3 -16.96 -23.07 36.83
N LEU A 4 -18.20 -23.27 36.36
CA LEU A 4 -18.67 -24.41 35.56
C LEU A 4 -18.18 -24.43 34.09
N PHE A 5 -17.26 -23.54 33.72
CA PHE A 5 -16.66 -23.54 32.39
C PHE A 5 -15.14 -23.48 32.51
N PRO A 6 -14.41 -24.51 32.07
CA PRO A 6 -12.99 -24.39 31.87
C PRO A 6 -12.76 -23.45 30.68
N THR A 7 -12.48 -22.17 30.95
CA THR A 7 -11.90 -21.23 29.98
C THR A 7 -10.43 -21.60 29.79
N ALA A 8 -10.17 -22.76 29.21
CA ALA A 8 -8.83 -23.27 28.97
C ALA A 8 -8.76 -23.98 27.62
N LYS A 9 -8.89 -23.19 26.55
CA LYS A 9 -8.13 -23.42 25.32
C LYS A 9 -7.68 -22.06 24.80
N SER A 10 -6.56 -21.57 25.33
CA SER A 10 -5.70 -20.64 24.59
C SER A 10 -5.17 -21.39 23.38
N THR A 11 -6.04 -21.62 22.41
CA THR A 11 -5.62 -22.15 21.13
C THR A 11 -4.88 -20.99 20.49
N ASP A 12 -3.57 -21.14 20.26
CA ASP A 12 -2.73 -20.22 19.48
C ASP A 12 -3.17 -20.22 18.00
N LEU A 13 -4.47 -20.02 17.78
CA LEU A 13 -5.18 -20.10 16.53
C LEU A 13 -5.29 -18.69 16.00
N ILE A 14 -4.62 -18.43 14.88
CA ILE A 14 -4.65 -17.14 14.22
C ILE A 14 -5.86 -17.13 13.28
N PRO A 15 -6.86 -16.26 13.52
CA PRO A 15 -8.07 -16.22 12.72
C PRO A 15 -7.81 -15.56 11.36
N ILE A 16 -8.09 -16.27 10.27
CA ILE A 16 -7.83 -15.80 8.88
C ILE A 16 -9.12 -15.28 8.22
N GLY A 17 -10.26 -15.43 8.89
CA GLY A 17 -11.57 -14.98 8.45
C GLY A 17 -12.44 -16.12 7.95
N ASN A 18 -13.73 -15.85 7.72
CA ASN A 18 -14.73 -16.80 7.22
C ASN A 18 -14.84 -18.11 8.04
N GLY A 19 -14.56 -18.05 9.36
CA GLY A 19 -14.56 -19.22 10.23
C GLY A 19 -13.32 -20.12 10.11
N PHE A 20 -12.28 -19.66 9.41
CA PHE A 20 -11.02 -20.38 9.27
C PHE A 20 -9.93 -19.83 10.20
N GLY A 21 -9.10 -20.74 10.70
CA GLY A 21 -7.93 -20.42 11.52
C GLY A 21 -6.73 -21.27 11.15
N LEU A 22 -5.53 -20.73 11.37
CA LEU A 22 -4.29 -21.49 11.29
C LEU A 22 -3.63 -21.57 12.66
N LYS A 23 -3.02 -22.72 12.93
CA LYS A 23 -2.14 -22.92 14.08
C LYS A 23 -0.79 -23.37 13.58
N LYS A 24 0.26 -22.69 14.02
CA LYS A 24 1.64 -23.09 13.75
C LYS A 24 2.09 -24.01 14.89
N ILE A 25 2.40 -25.28 14.58
CA ILE A 25 2.97 -26.23 15.56
C ILE A 25 4.48 -26.31 15.32
N GLY A 26 5.23 -25.67 16.19
CA GLY A 26 6.69 -25.57 16.08
C GLY A 26 7.11 -24.85 14.80
N ASP A 27 8.24 -25.24 14.20
CA ASP A 27 8.70 -24.67 12.94
C ASP A 27 8.35 -25.50 11.70
N ASP A 28 7.89 -26.74 11.88
CA ASP A 28 7.77 -27.72 10.80
C ASP A 28 6.34 -27.99 10.33
N ARG A 29 5.30 -27.67 11.10
CA ARG A 29 3.92 -28.04 10.76
C ARG A 29 2.93 -26.90 10.93
N ILE A 30 1.97 -26.85 10.02
CA ILE A 30 0.87 -25.90 10.01
C ILE A 30 -0.43 -26.69 9.99
N GLU A 31 -1.33 -26.35 10.90
CA GLU A 31 -2.64 -26.94 11.02
C GLU A 31 -3.71 -25.95 10.57
N PHE A 32 -4.61 -26.41 9.73
CA PHE A 32 -5.73 -25.65 9.19
C PHE A 32 -7.04 -26.08 9.82
N TYR A 33 -7.76 -25.10 10.36
CA TYR A 33 -9.01 -25.31 11.07
C TYR A 33 -10.16 -24.58 10.38
N ARG A 34 -11.34 -25.20 10.44
CA ARG A 34 -12.63 -24.57 10.10
C ARG A 34 -13.58 -24.78 11.27
N PHE A 35 -14.07 -23.70 11.88
CA PHE A 35 -14.94 -23.74 13.06
C PHE A 35 -14.46 -24.75 14.12
N ASP A 36 -13.18 -24.65 14.49
CA ASP A 36 -12.52 -25.49 15.51
C ASP A 36 -12.33 -26.98 15.14
N LYS A 37 -12.67 -27.38 13.90
CA LYS A 37 -12.35 -28.71 13.36
C LYS A 37 -11.10 -28.68 12.50
N LEU A 38 -10.15 -29.56 12.80
CA LEU A 38 -8.94 -29.75 12.01
C LEU A 38 -9.33 -30.31 10.62
N GLN A 39 -8.92 -29.61 9.57
CA GLN A 39 -9.17 -29.97 8.17
C GLN A 39 -7.92 -30.59 7.53
N LYS A 40 -6.77 -29.94 7.71
CA LYS A 40 -5.53 -30.34 7.04
C LYS A 40 -4.33 -30.02 7.90
N VAL A 41 -3.36 -30.92 7.91
CA VAL A 41 -2.03 -30.68 8.46
C VAL A 41 -1.06 -30.65 7.28
N VAL A 42 -0.29 -29.57 7.18
CA VAL A 42 0.65 -29.36 6.08
C VAL A 42 2.04 -29.15 6.66
N PRO A 43 3.06 -29.88 6.18
CA PRO A 43 4.43 -29.61 6.57
C PRO A 43 4.92 -28.30 5.93
N ARG A 44 5.72 -27.53 6.66
CA ARG A 44 6.36 -26.30 6.16
C ARG A 44 7.49 -26.61 5.19
N LYS A 45 8.09 -27.80 5.30
CA LYS A 45 9.13 -28.35 4.41
C LYS A 45 8.68 -29.75 3.97
N PRO A 46 8.65 -30.10 2.67
CA PRO A 46 9.21 -29.39 1.50
C PRO A 46 8.42 -28.14 1.09
N GLN A 47 9.09 -27.22 0.41
CA GLN A 47 8.54 -25.88 0.12
C GLN A 47 7.37 -25.90 -0.88
N ILE A 48 7.22 -26.97 -1.67
CA ILE A 48 6.19 -27.10 -2.71
C ILE A 48 4.81 -27.31 -2.08
N ASP A 49 4.67 -28.28 -1.17
CA ASP A 49 3.40 -28.58 -0.49
C ASP A 49 2.87 -27.36 0.28
N PHE A 50 3.77 -26.64 0.93
CA PHE A 50 3.45 -25.39 1.61
C PHE A 50 2.96 -24.31 0.64
N ARG A 51 3.63 -24.11 -0.49
CA ARG A 51 3.20 -23.12 -1.51
C ARG A 51 1.85 -23.47 -2.11
N LEU A 52 1.63 -24.74 -2.45
CA LEU A 52 0.35 -25.23 -2.94
C LEU A 52 -0.77 -24.99 -1.93
N PHE A 53 -0.50 -25.27 -0.65
CA PHE A 53 -1.45 -24.98 0.42
C PHE A 53 -1.80 -23.48 0.52
N VAL A 54 -0.81 -22.59 0.43
CA VAL A 54 -1.04 -21.14 0.44
C VAL A 54 -1.89 -20.69 -0.75
N ILE A 55 -1.66 -21.26 -1.93
CA ILE A 55 -2.45 -20.98 -3.14
C ILE A 55 -3.89 -21.47 -2.98
N ASP A 56 -4.09 -22.67 -2.43
CA ASP A 56 -5.43 -23.20 -2.13
C ASP A 56 -6.19 -22.28 -1.16
N LEU A 57 -5.53 -21.78 -0.11
CA LEU A 57 -6.14 -20.84 0.84
C LEU A 57 -6.63 -19.55 0.15
N ALA A 58 -5.84 -19.03 -0.78
CA ALA A 58 -6.18 -17.79 -1.49
C ALA A 58 -7.29 -18.02 -2.54
N ARG A 59 -7.24 -19.11 -3.31
CA ARG A 59 -8.14 -19.35 -4.45
C ARG A 59 -9.42 -20.09 -4.04
N SER A 60 -9.28 -21.22 -3.36
CA SER A 60 -10.39 -22.13 -3.07
C SER A 60 -11.23 -21.65 -1.88
N TYR A 61 -10.57 -21.08 -0.87
CA TYR A 61 -11.24 -20.58 0.34
C TYR A 61 -11.50 -19.07 0.31
N ALA A 62 -11.09 -18.38 -0.77
CA ALA A 62 -11.26 -16.94 -0.99
C ALA A 62 -10.80 -16.08 0.22
N LEU A 63 -9.73 -16.50 0.89
CA LEU A 63 -9.22 -15.84 2.09
C LEU A 63 -8.36 -14.62 1.72
N LYS A 64 -8.39 -13.59 2.58
CA LYS A 64 -7.64 -12.36 2.36
C LYS A 64 -6.14 -12.63 2.47
N LYS A 65 -5.38 -12.29 1.42
CA LYS A 65 -3.90 -12.48 1.35
C LYS A 65 -3.16 -11.87 2.54
N ASN A 66 -3.59 -10.70 3.03
CA ASN A 66 -3.00 -10.04 4.20
C ASN A 66 -3.06 -10.92 5.46
N LYS A 67 -4.20 -11.57 5.70
CA LYS A 67 -4.40 -12.41 6.89
C LYS A 67 -3.63 -13.73 6.79
N ILE A 68 -3.53 -14.29 5.60
CA ILE A 68 -2.68 -15.46 5.33
C ILE A 68 -1.21 -15.10 5.59
N ALA A 69 -0.76 -13.95 5.08
CA ALA A 69 0.59 -13.45 5.25
C ALA A 69 0.97 -13.27 6.72
N GLU A 70 0.09 -12.63 7.49
CA GLU A 70 0.26 -12.43 8.93
C GLU A 70 0.29 -13.77 9.69
N ALA A 71 -0.65 -14.67 9.42
CA ALA A 71 -0.74 -15.95 10.11
C ALA A 71 0.43 -16.90 9.83
N LEU A 72 1.02 -16.82 8.63
CA LEU A 72 2.12 -17.70 8.21
C LEU A 72 3.49 -17.03 8.32
N GLY A 73 3.56 -15.73 8.66
CA GLY A 73 4.81 -14.97 8.74
C GLY A 73 5.53 -14.87 7.39
N ILE A 74 4.78 -14.75 6.29
CA ILE A 74 5.31 -14.60 4.92
C ILE A 74 4.91 -13.25 4.33
N SER A 75 5.73 -12.70 3.43
CA SER A 75 5.35 -11.46 2.74
C SER A 75 4.15 -11.69 1.84
N ARG A 76 3.19 -10.76 1.86
CA ARG A 76 2.06 -10.73 0.91
C ARG A 76 2.54 -10.82 -0.54
N GLN A 77 3.64 -10.14 -0.87
CA GLN A 77 4.21 -10.14 -2.21
C GLN A 77 4.69 -11.53 -2.64
N SER A 78 5.14 -12.37 -1.70
CA SER A 78 5.52 -13.75 -2.01
C SER A 78 4.29 -14.59 -2.38
N ILE A 79 3.15 -14.36 -1.73
CA ILE A 79 1.88 -15.01 -2.07
C ILE A 79 1.45 -14.62 -3.48
N ASP A 80 1.54 -13.33 -3.82
CA ASP A 80 1.23 -12.82 -5.16
C ASP A 80 2.13 -13.46 -6.23
N ASN A 81 3.45 -13.49 -6.00
CA ASN A 81 4.40 -14.15 -6.91
C ASN A 81 4.09 -15.64 -7.12
N TRP A 82 3.75 -16.38 -6.05
CA TRP A 82 3.40 -17.80 -6.19
C TRP A 82 2.09 -18.01 -6.95
N LEU A 83 1.09 -17.14 -6.76
CA LEU A 83 -0.14 -17.16 -7.53
C LEU A 83 0.12 -16.89 -9.02
N ASP A 84 0.97 -15.92 -9.33
CA ASP A 84 1.32 -15.56 -10.72
C ASP A 84 2.09 -16.69 -11.41
N ILE A 85 3.08 -17.26 -10.73
CA ILE A 85 3.85 -18.42 -11.23
C ILE A 85 2.92 -19.61 -11.45
N TYR A 86 2.03 -19.88 -10.51
CA TYR A 86 1.08 -20.98 -10.62
C TYR A 86 0.07 -20.76 -11.75
N HIS A 87 -0.36 -19.51 -11.99
CA HIS A 87 -1.22 -19.19 -13.12
C HIS A 87 -0.51 -19.40 -14.47
N GLN A 88 0.78 -19.08 -14.57
CA GLN A 88 1.55 -19.21 -15.81
C GLN A 88 2.00 -20.64 -16.11
N TYR A 89 2.46 -21.38 -15.10
CA TYR A 89 3.17 -22.65 -15.27
C TYR A 89 2.53 -23.82 -14.51
N GLY A 90 1.46 -23.59 -13.74
CA GLY A 90 0.83 -24.62 -12.91
C GLY A 90 1.73 -25.10 -11.76
N ILE A 91 1.57 -26.37 -11.38
CA ILE A 91 2.29 -26.97 -10.25
C ILE A 91 3.80 -27.03 -10.51
N SER A 92 4.23 -27.31 -11.75
CA SER A 92 5.64 -27.43 -12.12
C SER A 92 6.42 -26.10 -11.97
N GLY A 93 5.74 -24.96 -12.08
CA GLY A 93 6.33 -23.65 -11.82
C GLY A 93 6.73 -23.43 -10.36
N LEU A 94 6.06 -24.10 -9.42
CA LEU A 94 6.29 -23.94 -7.99
C LEU A 94 7.51 -24.71 -7.48
N GLU A 95 7.95 -25.74 -8.20
CA GLU A 95 9.17 -26.49 -7.88
C GLU A 95 10.42 -25.63 -8.08
N ASN A 96 10.41 -24.83 -9.15
CA ASN A 96 11.49 -23.93 -9.54
C ASN A 96 11.11 -22.47 -9.31
N SER A 97 10.80 -22.09 -8.06
CA SER A 97 10.74 -20.67 -7.72
C SER A 97 12.07 -20.06 -8.14
N PRO A 98 12.09 -19.06 -9.04
CA PRO A 98 13.34 -18.57 -9.57
C PRO A 98 14.14 -18.02 -8.39
N ARG A 99 15.27 -18.68 -8.07
CA ARG A 99 16.42 -17.97 -7.50
C ARG A 99 16.57 -16.74 -8.38
N THR A 100 16.62 -15.57 -7.74
CA THR A 100 16.81 -14.22 -8.30
C THR A 100 17.05 -14.26 -9.81
N PRO A 101 16.17 -13.70 -10.67
CA PRO A 101 16.29 -13.88 -12.11
C PRO A 101 17.71 -13.49 -12.54
N THR A 102 18.56 -14.48 -12.80
CA THR A 102 19.96 -14.24 -13.10
C THR A 102 20.04 -14.22 -14.63
N GLY A 103 20.54 -13.13 -15.21
CA GLY A 103 20.64 -12.95 -16.67
C GLY A 103 19.52 -12.13 -17.31
N ASN A 104 19.17 -12.43 -18.57
CA ASN A 104 18.32 -11.57 -19.42
C ASN A 104 16.93 -11.26 -18.85
N LYS A 105 16.36 -12.12 -17.99
CA LYS A 105 15.07 -11.87 -17.33
C LYS A 105 15.13 -10.78 -16.25
N ALA A 106 16.29 -10.54 -15.64
CA ALA A 106 16.47 -9.38 -14.75
C ALA A 106 16.47 -8.08 -15.55
N ARG A 107 17.11 -8.07 -16.72
CA ARG A 107 17.10 -6.89 -17.61
C ARG A 107 15.70 -6.56 -18.09
N THR A 108 14.87 -7.56 -18.41
CA THR A 108 13.47 -7.32 -18.79
C THR A 108 12.64 -6.78 -17.62
N LEU A 109 12.87 -7.28 -16.39
CA LEU A 109 12.20 -6.79 -15.19
C LEU A 109 12.62 -5.36 -14.82
N GLU A 110 13.90 -5.03 -14.98
CA GLU A 110 14.40 -3.65 -14.80
C GLU A 110 13.80 -2.70 -15.83
N LEU A 111 13.68 -3.13 -17.09
CA LEU A 111 13.01 -2.37 -18.13
C LEU A 111 11.53 -2.13 -17.79
N GLN A 112 10.81 -3.16 -17.34
CA GLN A 112 9.42 -3.02 -16.91
C GLN A 112 9.27 -2.04 -15.74
N ARG A 113 10.11 -2.16 -14.70
CA ARG A 113 10.11 -1.22 -13.56
C ARG A 113 10.51 0.21 -13.94
N LYS A 114 11.27 0.38 -15.03
CA LYS A 114 11.60 1.70 -15.57
C LYS A 114 10.43 2.28 -16.33
N GLN A 115 9.77 1.49 -17.18
CA GLN A 115 8.56 1.90 -17.91
C GLN A 115 7.42 2.24 -16.96
N GLU A 116 7.18 1.44 -15.92
CA GLU A 116 6.15 1.74 -14.90
C GLU A 116 6.43 3.07 -14.18
N ARG A 117 7.70 3.38 -13.88
CA ARG A 117 8.09 4.68 -13.30
C ARG A 117 7.85 5.82 -14.28
N GLU A 118 8.27 5.68 -15.53
CA GLU A 118 8.02 6.69 -16.56
C GLU A 118 6.52 6.90 -16.81
N GLU A 119 5.70 5.85 -16.74
CA GLU A 119 4.24 5.94 -16.85
C GLU A 119 3.60 6.59 -15.61
N GLN A 120 4.10 6.29 -14.41
CA GLN A 120 3.66 6.97 -13.18
C GLN A 120 4.03 8.44 -13.22
N GLU A 121 5.27 8.78 -13.57
CA GLU A 121 5.71 10.15 -13.78
C GLU A 121 4.85 10.84 -14.85
N ARG A 122 4.58 10.20 -15.99
CA ARG A 122 3.66 10.75 -17.02
C ARG A 122 2.24 10.99 -16.49
N LYS A 123 1.73 10.13 -15.61
CA LYS A 123 0.42 10.29 -14.97
C LYS A 123 0.43 11.39 -13.91
N GLU A 124 1.49 11.50 -13.12
CA GLU A 124 1.69 12.57 -12.13
C GLU A 124 1.89 13.93 -12.80
N PHE A 125 2.58 13.99 -13.94
CA PHE A 125 2.74 15.18 -14.77
C PHE A 125 1.52 15.48 -15.66
N HIS A 126 0.53 14.59 -15.72
CA HIS A 126 -0.74 14.87 -16.36
C HIS A 126 -1.61 15.71 -15.40
N PHE A 127 -1.20 16.96 -15.17
CA PHE A 127 -2.07 17.98 -14.58
C PHE A 127 -3.28 18.14 -15.49
N ASN A 128 -4.43 17.65 -15.02
CA ASN A 128 -5.67 17.85 -15.73
C ASN A 128 -6.15 19.28 -15.49
N PHE A 129 -5.85 20.18 -16.44
CA PHE A 129 -6.36 21.56 -16.44
C PHE A 129 -7.83 21.65 -16.87
N SER A 130 -8.56 20.53 -16.89
CA SER A 130 -10.01 20.55 -16.95
C SER A 130 -10.56 21.04 -15.60
N PHE A 131 -10.62 22.36 -15.43
CA PHE A 131 -11.55 22.92 -14.46
C PHE A 131 -12.94 22.46 -14.90
N GLU A 132 -13.60 21.61 -14.09
CA GLU A 132 -15.04 21.38 -14.19
C GLU A 132 -15.73 22.72 -13.87
N ARG A 133 -15.77 23.61 -14.86
CA ARG A 133 -16.59 24.80 -14.84
C ARG A 133 -18.00 24.32 -15.17
N GLU A 134 -18.69 23.79 -14.16
CA GLU A 134 -20.15 23.77 -14.18
C GLU A 134 -20.62 25.22 -14.26
N GLY A 135 -21.03 25.62 -15.45
CA GLY A 135 -21.44 26.97 -15.76
C GLY A 135 -20.51 27.57 -16.80
N ASP A 136 -21.13 27.88 -17.94
CA ASP A 136 -20.60 28.67 -19.04
C ASP A 136 -19.50 29.63 -18.59
N GLU A 137 -18.44 29.74 -19.39
CA GLU A 137 -17.52 30.86 -19.29
C GLU A 137 -18.34 32.14 -19.47
N LYS A 138 -18.90 32.65 -18.37
CA LYS A 138 -19.55 33.95 -18.34
C LYS A 138 -18.44 34.88 -18.78
N GLN A 139 -18.57 35.38 -20.00
CA GLN A 139 -17.80 36.51 -20.47
C GLN A 139 -18.06 37.59 -19.43
N VAL A 140 -17.11 37.76 -18.52
CA VAL A 140 -17.19 38.77 -17.48
C VAL A 140 -17.26 40.08 -18.25
N GLU A 141 -18.37 40.81 -18.12
CA GLU A 141 -18.51 42.12 -18.76
C GLU A 141 -17.27 42.95 -18.38
N GLN A 142 -16.73 43.74 -19.32
CA GLN A 142 -15.46 44.45 -19.12
C GLN A 142 -15.42 45.28 -17.82
N GLU A 143 -16.57 45.70 -17.30
CA GLU A 143 -16.72 46.46 -16.05
C GLU A 143 -16.53 45.63 -14.77
N GLU A 144 -16.75 44.31 -14.83
CA GLU A 144 -16.56 43.36 -13.74
C GLU A 144 -15.18 42.68 -13.75
N ALA A 145 -14.36 42.93 -14.78
CA ALA A 145 -13.03 42.36 -14.85
C ALA A 145 -12.14 42.92 -13.71
N PRO A 146 -11.47 42.05 -12.90
CA PRO A 146 -10.76 42.45 -11.68
C PRO A 146 -9.68 43.52 -11.87
N PHE A 147 -9.18 43.67 -13.11
CA PHE A 147 -8.07 44.56 -13.46
C PHE A 147 -8.48 45.77 -14.30
N GLN A 148 -9.77 45.93 -14.63
CA GLN A 148 -10.26 47.06 -15.44
C GLN A 148 -10.51 48.33 -14.60
N ARG A 149 -10.64 48.18 -13.28
CA ARG A 149 -10.85 49.31 -12.38
C ARG A 149 -9.53 50.02 -12.12
N GLU A 150 -9.42 51.25 -12.61
CA GLU A 150 -8.32 52.14 -12.24
C GLU A 150 -8.46 52.53 -10.76
N HIS A 151 -7.61 51.96 -9.91
CA HIS A 151 -7.51 52.37 -8.53
C HIS A 151 -6.52 53.52 -8.40
N PRO A 152 -6.93 54.70 -7.88
CA PRO A 152 -5.99 55.78 -7.62
C PRO A 152 -4.98 55.34 -6.56
N TRP A 153 -3.74 55.81 -6.69
CA TRP A 153 -2.67 55.46 -5.76
C TRP A 153 -3.06 55.88 -4.33
N GLN A 154 -3.25 54.90 -3.46
CA GLN A 154 -3.55 55.14 -2.04
C GLN A 154 -2.27 55.01 -1.21
N LYS A 155 -1.95 56.06 -0.45
CA LYS A 155 -0.90 56.00 0.58
C LYS A 155 -1.32 55.03 1.67
N SER A 156 -0.82 53.79 1.63
CA SER A 156 -0.98 52.89 2.76
C SER A 156 0.08 53.22 3.81
N ARG A 157 -0.34 53.36 5.08
CA ARG A 157 0.57 53.54 6.24
C ARG A 157 1.53 52.35 6.41
N TYR A 158 1.26 51.25 5.72
CA TYR A 158 1.96 49.97 5.82
C TYR A 158 2.86 49.68 4.62
N ALA A 159 3.01 50.61 3.65
CA ALA A 159 3.84 50.38 2.46
C ALA A 159 5.31 50.00 2.77
N GLY A 160 5.80 50.31 3.98
CA GLY A 160 7.14 49.95 4.45
C GLY A 160 7.20 48.74 5.40
N ILE A 161 6.07 48.13 5.78
CA ILE A 161 6.07 47.05 6.78
C ILE A 161 6.85 45.82 6.32
N PHE A 162 6.91 45.59 5.00
CA PHE A 162 7.67 44.51 4.40
C PHE A 162 9.17 44.60 4.69
N VAL A 163 9.75 45.80 4.82
CA VAL A 163 11.17 45.96 5.15
C VAL A 163 11.45 45.43 6.57
N HIS A 164 10.55 45.73 7.51
CA HIS A 164 10.61 45.22 8.88
C HIS A 164 10.31 43.73 8.96
N GLN A 165 9.32 43.25 8.19
CA GLN A 165 8.96 41.83 8.15
C GLN A 165 10.12 40.97 7.63
N VAL A 166 10.81 41.41 6.58
CA VAL A 166 11.96 40.70 5.98
C VAL A 166 13.15 40.67 6.92
N THR A 167 13.44 41.76 7.63
CA THR A 167 14.52 41.79 8.63
C THR A 167 14.23 40.91 9.84
N LEU A 168 13.00 40.93 10.36
CA LEU A 168 12.55 40.03 11.42
C LEU A 168 12.65 38.55 11.00
N MET A 169 12.17 38.20 9.80
CA MET A 169 12.27 36.83 9.27
C MET A 169 13.73 36.37 9.08
N SER A 170 14.62 37.26 8.63
CA SER A 170 16.03 36.96 8.41
C SER A 170 16.79 36.70 9.73
N THR A 171 16.58 37.57 10.72
CA THR A 171 17.24 37.47 12.03
C THR A 171 16.75 36.29 12.87
N TRP A 172 15.45 35.99 12.84
CA TRP A 172 14.87 34.95 13.69
C TRP A 172 14.89 33.54 13.09
N GLN A 173 15.44 33.37 11.87
CA GLN A 173 15.55 32.06 11.19
C GLN A 173 14.23 31.28 11.22
N TRP A 174 13.08 31.97 11.23
CA TRP A 174 11.78 31.38 11.56
C TRP A 174 11.44 30.22 10.61
N PHE A 175 11.84 30.35 9.35
CA PHE A 175 11.78 29.30 8.35
C PHE A 175 12.52 28.01 8.74
N LYS A 176 13.71 28.09 9.36
CA LYS A 176 14.42 26.88 9.84
C LYS A 176 13.65 26.17 10.94
N PHE A 177 13.00 26.93 11.83
CA PHE A 177 12.22 26.37 12.92
C PHE A 177 10.94 25.68 12.41
N THR A 178 10.24 26.30 11.47
CA THR A 178 9.03 25.69 10.86
C THR A 178 9.36 24.48 10.00
N ILE A 179 10.47 24.52 9.25
CA ILE A 179 10.92 23.37 8.44
C ILE A 179 11.34 22.19 9.33
N GLY A 180 11.97 22.44 10.49
CA GLY A 180 12.33 21.38 11.43
C GLY A 180 11.16 20.78 12.22
N TYR A 181 10.01 21.46 12.30
CA TYR A 181 8.82 20.97 13.00
C TYR A 181 7.86 20.20 12.08
N PHE A 182 7.78 20.58 10.80
CA PHE A 182 6.92 19.96 9.79
C PHE A 182 7.67 19.07 8.79
N GLY A 183 8.99 18.97 8.90
CA GLY A 183 9.86 18.07 8.12
C GLY A 183 10.16 16.78 8.84
#